data_AF-A0A176FV25-F1
#
_entry.id   AF-A0A176FV25-F1
#
_cell.length_a   1.000
_cell.length_b   1.000
_cell.length_c   1.000
_cell.angle_alpha   90.00
_cell.angle_beta   90.00
_cell.angle_gamma   90.00
#
_symmetry.space_group_name_H-M   'P 1'
#
loop_
_entity.id
_entity.type
_entity.pdbx_description
1 polymer ?
#
loop_
_entity_poly.entity_id
_entity_poly.type
_entity_poly.pdbx_seq_one_letter_code
_entity_poly.pdbx_strand_id
1 'polypeptide(L)'
;GAGASGGVVGALAPHVPENWNDKKAFQLESLLMAEGFWADVAAASGISAGYGRLGRLQPVADERALELARARVETARELWGDAAVWEVIAPPRDSWAPASPTGYVIRDTLSARMHPRRACQSLAAALHARGAWLVKEGAPEGRVVHATGVAGLEEMARETGRAVGNGVKGQGALLHFAAPRAPQLFADGIHIVPHEDGTTAIGSTSEREYDDPGSTDEKLDEVIERAMRAVPVLHGARVVERWAGLRPRAKSRAPMLGAHPLRPGEYIANGGFKIGFGMAPKVAEVMAALILEGEDGIPEGFRPEASLSMKPA
;
A
#
# COMPACT_ATOMS: atom_id res chain seq x y z
N GLY A 1 13.30 -2.79 5.76
CA GLY A 1 12.42 -3.29 4.68
C GLY A 1 13.16 -4.25 3.78
N ALA A 2 13.44 -5.47 4.25
CA ALA A 2 14.03 -6.53 3.43
C ALA A 2 12.97 -7.42 2.73
N GLY A 3 11.70 -7.35 3.17
CA GLY A 3 10.57 -8.03 2.53
C GLY A 3 9.73 -7.08 1.66
N ALA A 4 8.41 -7.30 1.59
CA ALA A 4 7.47 -6.50 0.78
C ALA A 4 7.61 -4.98 0.95
N SER A 5 7.86 -4.52 2.18
CA SER A 5 8.03 -3.09 2.52
C SER A 5 9.31 -2.48 1.94
N GLY A 6 10.24 -3.30 1.44
CA GLY A 6 11.42 -2.89 0.69
C GLY A 6 11.19 -2.67 -0.80
N GLY A 7 9.93 -2.79 -1.24
CA GLY A 7 9.53 -2.59 -2.62
C GLY A 7 9.79 -1.18 -3.14
N VAL A 8 9.51 -1.02 -4.43
CA VAL A 8 9.93 0.16 -5.19
C VAL A 8 8.76 1.13 -5.45
N VAL A 9 7.50 0.66 -5.47
CA VAL A 9 6.36 1.48 -5.96
C VAL A 9 5.95 2.59 -4.99
N GLY A 10 5.51 2.25 -3.77
CA GLY A 10 5.12 3.26 -2.77
C GLY A 10 3.82 4.02 -3.06
N ALA A 11 2.87 3.40 -3.77
CA ALA A 11 1.54 3.97 -3.98
C ALA A 11 0.65 3.81 -2.73
N LEU A 12 0.05 4.91 -2.27
CA LEU A 12 -1.03 4.93 -1.29
C LEU A 12 -2.27 5.47 -1.99
N ALA A 13 -3.07 4.57 -2.57
CA ALA A 13 -4.30 4.93 -3.26
C ALA A 13 -5.52 4.55 -2.41
N PRO A 14 -6.55 5.42 -2.33
CA PRO A 14 -7.78 5.08 -1.64
C PRO A 14 -8.56 4.03 -2.42
N HIS A 15 -9.34 3.24 -1.70
CA HIS A 15 -10.44 2.51 -2.31
C HIS A 15 -11.39 3.47 -3.00
N VAL A 16 -11.91 3.04 -4.16
CA VAL A 16 -12.94 3.78 -4.89
C VAL A 16 -14.14 4.05 -3.97
N PRO A 17 -14.67 5.29 -3.94
CA PRO A 17 -15.75 5.72 -3.05
C PRO A 17 -17.12 5.20 -3.50
N GLU A 18 -17.29 3.89 -3.46
CA GLU A 18 -18.52 3.15 -3.76
C GLU A 18 -18.54 1.87 -2.92
N ASN A 19 -19.66 1.16 -2.79
CA ASN A 19 -19.72 -0.12 -2.04
C ASN A 19 -19.00 -0.01 -0.68
N TRP A 20 -19.36 1.01 0.09
CA TRP A 20 -18.66 1.40 1.31
C TRP A 20 -18.77 0.33 2.40
N ASN A 21 -17.71 0.15 3.17
CA ASN A 21 -17.64 -0.82 4.27
C ASN A 21 -16.51 -0.42 5.24
N ASP A 22 -16.46 -1.09 6.38
CA ASP A 22 -15.52 -0.78 7.48
C ASP A 22 -14.06 -0.79 7.02
N LYS A 23 -13.68 -1.67 6.09
CA LYS A 23 -12.32 -1.69 5.54
C LYS A 23 -11.99 -0.40 4.79
N LYS A 24 -12.94 0.14 4.02
CA LYS A 24 -12.75 1.38 3.27
C LYS A 24 -12.74 2.59 4.20
N ALA A 25 -13.62 2.61 5.21
CA ALA A 25 -13.62 3.63 6.25
C ALA A 25 -12.28 3.64 7.01
N PHE A 26 -11.83 2.48 7.47
CA PHE A 26 -10.54 2.32 8.14
C PHE A 26 -9.36 2.79 7.26
N GLN A 27 -9.38 2.47 5.96
CA GLN A 27 -8.36 2.96 5.04
C GLN A 27 -8.40 4.48 4.89
N LEU A 28 -9.59 5.06 4.74
CA LEU A 28 -9.75 6.51 4.65
C LEU A 28 -9.14 7.20 5.87
N GLU A 29 -9.52 6.79 7.08
CA GLU A 29 -8.94 7.32 8.31
C GLU A 29 -7.41 7.23 8.31
N SER A 30 -6.87 6.07 7.96
CA SER A 30 -5.42 5.86 7.90
C SER A 30 -4.71 6.77 6.89
N LEU A 31 -5.32 7.01 5.73
CA LEU A 31 -4.78 7.92 4.72
C LEU A 31 -4.84 9.39 5.18
N LEU A 32 -5.87 9.78 5.91
CA LEU A 32 -6.00 11.12 6.49
C LEU A 32 -5.00 11.36 7.62
N MET A 33 -4.70 10.32 8.41
CA MET A 33 -3.66 10.36 9.46
C MET A 33 -2.24 10.41 8.87
N ALA A 34 -2.04 9.90 7.66
CA ALA A 34 -0.70 9.59 7.14
C ALA A 34 0.23 10.81 7.07
N GLU A 35 -0.29 11.99 6.72
CA GLU A 35 0.55 13.19 6.61
C GLU A 35 1.18 13.58 7.94
N GLY A 36 0.38 13.69 9.00
CA GLY A 36 0.86 13.97 10.35
C GLY A 36 1.77 12.85 10.86
N PHE A 37 1.34 11.60 10.72
CA PHE A 37 2.12 10.43 11.15
C PHE A 37 3.53 10.40 10.54
N TRP A 38 3.65 10.59 9.22
CA TRP A 38 4.95 10.56 8.56
C TRP A 38 5.78 11.83 8.81
N ALA A 39 5.15 12.97 9.07
CA ALA A 39 5.84 14.18 9.54
C ALA A 39 6.47 13.96 10.91
N ASP A 40 5.75 13.35 11.86
CA ASP A 40 6.26 13.04 13.20
C ASP A 40 7.41 12.04 13.15
N VAL A 41 7.30 11.00 12.31
CA VAL A 41 8.37 10.03 12.08
C VAL A 41 9.60 10.72 11.46
N ALA A 42 9.41 11.62 10.50
CA ALA A 42 10.51 12.38 9.92
C ALA A 42 11.18 13.32 10.93
N ALA A 43 10.39 13.99 11.78
CA ALA A 43 10.89 14.86 12.84
C ALA A 43 11.71 14.07 13.88
N ALA A 44 11.25 12.88 14.27
CA ALA A 44 11.95 12.03 15.22
C ALA A 44 13.22 11.37 14.64
N SER A 45 13.23 11.07 13.33
CA SER A 45 14.35 10.38 12.68
C SER A 45 15.38 11.30 12.03
N GLY A 46 15.00 12.54 11.69
CA GLY A 46 15.77 13.41 10.79
C GLY A 46 15.81 12.93 9.33
N ILE A 47 15.00 11.93 8.96
CA ILE A 47 15.01 11.29 7.64
C ILE A 47 13.61 11.41 7.03
N SER A 48 13.51 11.99 5.83
CA SER A 48 12.25 11.98 5.07
C SER A 48 11.87 10.54 4.67
N ALA A 49 10.62 10.16 4.95
CA ALA A 49 9.99 8.94 4.43
C ALA A 49 9.62 9.05 2.93
N GLY A 50 9.78 10.22 2.34
CA GLY A 50 9.34 10.55 0.99
C GLY A 50 7.81 10.55 0.87
N TYR A 51 7.06 10.81 1.95
CA TYR A 51 5.61 10.93 1.91
C TYR A 51 5.19 12.21 1.15
N GLY A 52 4.09 12.15 0.40
CA GLY A 52 3.47 13.33 -0.19
C GLY A 52 2.06 13.05 -0.74
N ARG A 53 1.07 13.81 -0.30
CA ARG A 53 -0.32 13.74 -0.77
C ARG A 53 -0.51 14.62 -2.01
N LEU A 54 -0.08 14.09 -3.15
CA LEU A 54 -0.07 14.80 -4.44
C LEU A 54 -1.25 14.42 -5.36
N GLY A 55 -2.09 13.49 -4.92
CA GLY A 55 -3.20 12.96 -5.69
C GLY A 55 -2.79 11.94 -6.75
N ARG A 56 -3.76 11.57 -7.58
CA ARG A 56 -3.62 10.59 -8.65
C ARG A 56 -4.49 10.93 -9.86
N LEU A 57 -3.98 10.64 -11.06
CA LEU A 57 -4.72 10.70 -12.32
C LEU A 57 -4.94 9.29 -12.90
N GLN A 58 -6.13 9.06 -13.44
CA GLN A 58 -6.51 7.78 -14.07
C GLN A 58 -7.22 8.05 -15.39
N PRO A 59 -6.84 7.39 -16.50
CA PRO A 59 -7.54 7.54 -17.76
C PRO A 59 -8.93 6.88 -17.67
N VAL A 60 -9.88 7.43 -18.41
CA VAL A 60 -11.24 6.91 -18.49
C VAL A 60 -11.40 6.22 -19.84
N ALA A 61 -11.59 4.90 -19.80
CA ALA A 61 -11.48 4.03 -20.96
C ALA A 61 -12.63 4.16 -21.97
N ASP A 62 -13.86 4.36 -21.47
CA ASP A 62 -15.08 4.38 -22.27
C ASP A 62 -16.17 5.25 -21.62
N GLU A 63 -17.27 5.49 -22.35
CA GLU A 63 -18.37 6.34 -21.89
C GLU A 63 -19.03 5.82 -20.61
N ARG A 64 -19.15 4.50 -20.46
CA ARG A 64 -19.72 3.89 -19.24
C ARG A 64 -18.83 4.14 -18.03
N ALA A 65 -17.51 4.04 -18.19
CA ALA A 65 -16.55 4.38 -17.15
C ALA A 65 -16.60 5.88 -16.81
N LEU A 66 -16.88 6.74 -17.80
CA LEU A 66 -17.04 8.18 -17.61
C LEU A 66 -18.30 8.51 -16.78
N GLU A 67 -19.43 7.90 -17.10
CA GLU A 67 -20.67 8.02 -16.31
C GLU A 67 -20.45 7.58 -14.86
N LEU A 68 -19.84 6.41 -14.65
CA LEU A 68 -19.50 5.92 -13.31
C LEU A 68 -18.55 6.86 -12.57
N ALA A 69 -17.54 7.41 -13.26
CA ALA A 69 -16.60 8.35 -12.67
C ALA A 69 -17.28 9.66 -12.23
N ARG A 70 -18.27 10.14 -13.00
CA ARG A 70 -19.06 11.34 -12.66
C ARG A 70 -20.02 11.08 -11.49
N ALA A 71 -20.70 9.93 -11.48
CA ALA A 71 -21.55 9.54 -10.36
C ALA A 71 -20.78 9.47 -9.04
N ARG A 72 -19.51 9.03 -9.10
CA ARG A 72 -18.62 8.95 -7.94
C ARG A 72 -18.17 10.30 -7.36
N VAL A 73 -18.41 11.42 -8.04
CA VAL A 73 -18.12 12.76 -7.50
C VAL A 73 -18.95 13.01 -6.25
N GLU A 74 -20.25 12.71 -6.29
CA GLU A 74 -21.14 12.94 -5.14
C GLU A 74 -20.86 11.95 -4.01
N THR A 75 -20.65 10.66 -4.33
CA THR A 75 -20.31 9.68 -3.28
C THR A 75 -18.95 9.97 -2.63
N ALA A 76 -17.99 10.51 -3.37
CA ALA A 76 -16.72 10.97 -2.79
C ALA A 76 -16.93 12.15 -1.83
N ARG A 77 -17.79 13.12 -2.18
CA ARG A 77 -18.12 14.24 -1.27
C ARG A 77 -18.76 13.75 0.02
N GLU A 78 -19.70 12.80 -0.08
CA GLU A 78 -20.36 12.21 1.10
C GLU A 78 -19.37 11.44 1.99
N LEU A 79 -18.48 10.65 1.38
CA LEU A 79 -17.61 9.71 2.11
C LEU A 79 -16.29 10.32 2.56
N TRP A 80 -15.71 11.24 1.79
CA TRP A 80 -14.42 11.88 2.08
C TRP A 80 -14.59 13.27 2.69
N GLY A 81 -15.77 13.89 2.58
CA GLY A 81 -16.02 15.24 3.04
C GLY A 81 -15.09 16.25 2.37
N ASP A 82 -14.66 17.26 3.14
CA ASP A 82 -13.74 18.29 2.67
C ASP A 82 -12.27 17.85 2.65
N ALA A 83 -11.98 16.61 3.07
CA ALA A 83 -10.61 16.13 3.24
C ALA A 83 -9.93 15.77 1.91
N ALA A 84 -10.71 15.43 0.88
CA ALA A 84 -10.22 15.13 -0.46
C ALA A 84 -11.32 15.24 -1.51
N VAL A 85 -10.91 15.39 -2.77
CA VAL A 85 -11.81 15.59 -3.91
C VAL A 85 -11.63 14.46 -4.91
N TRP A 86 -12.74 14.03 -5.52
CA TRP A 86 -12.80 13.21 -6.71
C TRP A 86 -13.41 14.02 -7.85
N GLU A 87 -12.70 14.16 -8.97
CA GLU A 87 -13.12 14.99 -10.09
C GLU A 87 -12.93 14.25 -11.41
N VAL A 88 -13.72 14.63 -12.41
CA VAL A 88 -13.55 14.22 -13.80
C VAL A 88 -13.18 15.45 -14.59
N ILE A 89 -11.92 15.52 -15.04
CA ILE A 89 -11.35 16.70 -15.68
C ILE A 89 -10.78 16.35 -17.06
N ALA A 90 -10.56 17.35 -17.91
CA ALA A 90 -9.69 17.16 -19.06
C ALA A 90 -8.26 16.84 -18.57
N PRO A 91 -7.49 15.98 -19.27
CA PRO A 91 -6.09 15.75 -18.95
C PRO A 91 -5.33 17.09 -18.84
N PRO A 92 -4.45 17.24 -17.84
CA PRO A 92 -3.53 18.38 -17.78
C PRO A 92 -2.80 18.55 -19.12
N ARG A 93 -2.55 19.80 -19.51
CA ARG A 93 -1.84 20.11 -20.76
C ARG A 93 -0.33 19.89 -20.68
N ASP A 94 0.19 19.55 -19.51
CA ASP A 94 1.59 19.17 -19.35
C ASP A 94 1.83 17.75 -19.90
N SER A 95 3.09 17.33 -19.93
CA SER A 95 3.46 16.00 -20.42
C SER A 95 3.14 14.87 -19.43
N TRP A 96 2.64 15.18 -18.22
CA TRP A 96 2.42 14.22 -17.14
C TRP A 96 0.94 13.86 -17.01
N ALA A 97 0.42 13.18 -18.03
CA ALA A 97 -0.92 12.64 -18.03
C ALA A 97 -0.97 11.30 -18.79
N PRO A 98 -1.83 10.36 -18.38
CA PRO A 98 -2.04 9.15 -19.13
C PRO A 98 -2.89 9.44 -20.37
N ALA A 99 -2.65 8.72 -21.46
CA ALA A 99 -3.54 8.75 -22.62
C ALA A 99 -4.94 8.27 -22.21
N SER A 100 -5.97 9.07 -22.51
CA SER A 100 -7.36 8.74 -22.18
C SER A 100 -8.26 8.77 -23.42
N PRO A 101 -8.87 7.64 -23.81
CA PRO A 101 -9.71 7.56 -25.01
C PRO A 101 -10.90 8.52 -25.03
N THR A 102 -11.48 8.80 -23.86
CA THR A 102 -12.65 9.70 -23.72
C THR A 102 -12.27 11.18 -23.68
N GLY A 103 -10.97 11.50 -23.62
CA GLY A 103 -10.51 12.88 -23.39
C GLY A 103 -10.72 13.37 -21.94
N TYR A 104 -11.06 12.49 -21.00
CA TYR A 104 -11.21 12.80 -19.57
C TYR A 104 -10.33 11.91 -18.70
N VAL A 105 -9.85 12.45 -17.58
CA VAL A 105 -9.19 11.70 -16.52
C VAL A 105 -9.93 11.88 -15.21
N ILE A 106 -9.89 10.84 -14.37
CA ILE A 106 -10.26 10.95 -12.97
C ILE A 106 -9.08 11.56 -12.23
N ARG A 107 -9.33 12.60 -11.43
CA ARG A 107 -8.39 13.14 -10.45
C ARG A 107 -8.91 12.87 -9.06
N ASP A 108 -8.13 12.18 -8.23
CA ASP A 108 -8.38 12.10 -6.79
C ASP A 108 -7.25 12.79 -6.02
N THR A 109 -7.56 13.57 -4.99
CA THR A 109 -6.55 14.29 -4.18
C THR A 109 -6.15 13.55 -2.90
N LEU A 110 -6.82 12.44 -2.58
CA LEU A 110 -6.53 11.62 -1.41
C LEU A 110 -5.30 10.74 -1.60
N SER A 111 -5.02 10.30 -2.85
CA SER A 111 -3.86 9.47 -3.13
C SER A 111 -2.56 10.16 -2.71
N ALA A 112 -1.69 9.40 -2.05
CA ALA A 112 -0.38 9.84 -1.61
C ALA A 112 0.72 8.88 -2.09
N ARG A 113 1.95 9.37 -2.19
CA ARG A 113 3.13 8.57 -2.50
C ARG A 113 4.02 8.48 -1.27
N MET A 114 4.86 7.44 -1.24
CA MET A 114 5.99 7.33 -0.33
C MET A 114 7.19 6.70 -1.03
N HIS A 115 8.38 6.84 -0.47
CA HIS A 115 9.54 6.04 -0.90
C HIS A 115 9.69 4.86 0.08
N PRO A 116 9.32 3.61 -0.27
CA PRO A 116 9.15 2.53 0.72
C PRO A 116 10.38 2.22 1.57
N ARG A 117 11.58 2.16 0.96
CA ARG A 117 12.83 1.91 1.69
C ARG A 117 13.18 3.04 2.64
N ARG A 118 13.07 4.30 2.18
CA ARG A 118 13.29 5.49 3.03
C ARG A 118 12.26 5.57 4.14
N ALA A 119 11.00 5.22 3.89
CA ALA A 119 9.96 5.13 4.93
C ALA A 119 10.34 4.10 6.01
N CYS A 120 10.82 2.92 5.62
CA CYS A 120 11.34 1.92 6.57
C CYS A 120 12.58 2.43 7.35
N GLN A 121 13.51 3.11 6.69
CA GLN A 121 14.71 3.68 7.33
C GLN A 121 14.35 4.78 8.32
N SER A 122 13.45 5.68 7.92
CA SER A 122 12.90 6.77 8.74
C SER A 122 12.20 6.20 9.98
N LEU A 123 11.33 5.20 9.84
CA LEU A 123 10.71 4.52 10.98
C LEU A 123 11.74 3.88 11.92
N ALA A 124 12.70 3.14 11.39
CA ALA A 124 13.73 2.48 12.21
C ALA A 124 14.56 3.50 12.99
N ALA A 125 14.97 4.60 12.36
CA ALA A 125 15.71 5.68 12.99
C ALA A 125 14.86 6.42 14.05
N ALA A 126 13.57 6.68 13.78
CA ALA A 126 12.67 7.28 14.75
C ALA A 126 12.48 6.40 15.99
N LEU A 127 12.29 5.10 15.80
CA LEU A 127 12.19 4.12 16.89
C LEU A 127 13.47 4.10 17.72
N HIS A 128 14.64 4.07 17.06
CA HIS A 128 15.93 4.11 17.76
C HIS A 128 16.12 5.40 18.56
N ALA A 129 15.78 6.56 17.99
CA ALA A 129 15.82 7.84 18.69
C ALA A 129 14.89 7.92 19.91
N ARG A 130 13.84 7.08 19.93
CA ARG A 130 12.92 6.92 21.07
C ARG A 130 13.34 5.79 22.03
N GLY A 131 14.54 5.23 21.87
CA GLY A 131 15.10 4.22 22.77
C GLY A 131 14.72 2.77 22.45
N ALA A 132 14.08 2.50 21.31
CA ALA A 132 13.80 1.14 20.88
C ALA A 132 15.06 0.46 20.31
N TRP A 133 15.16 -0.85 20.53
CA TRP A 133 16.20 -1.67 19.95
C TRP A 133 15.69 -2.41 18.71
N LEU A 134 16.52 -2.44 17.66
CA LEU A 134 16.27 -3.23 16.46
C LEU A 134 17.34 -4.31 16.36
N VAL A 135 16.95 -5.55 16.63
CA VAL A 135 17.84 -6.72 16.58
C VAL A 135 17.40 -7.66 15.48
N LYS A 136 18.35 -8.42 14.91
CA LYS A 136 18.05 -9.45 13.90
C LYS A 136 17.66 -10.79 14.52
N GLU A 137 18.12 -11.02 15.75
CA GLU A 137 17.93 -12.24 16.52
C GLU A 137 17.64 -11.85 17.97
N GLY A 138 16.79 -12.64 18.63
CA GLY A 138 16.38 -12.43 20.01
C GLY A 138 15.21 -13.35 20.37
N ALA A 139 15.02 -13.60 21.66
CA ALA A 139 13.84 -14.29 22.16
C ALA A 139 12.68 -13.29 22.35
N PRO A 140 11.44 -13.65 21.98
CA PRO A 140 10.29 -12.80 22.26
C PRO A 140 10.01 -12.75 23.77
N GLU A 141 9.82 -11.54 24.30
CA GLU A 141 9.52 -11.29 25.72
C GLU A 141 8.42 -10.22 25.85
N GLY A 142 7.60 -10.31 26.90
CA GLY A 142 6.55 -9.34 27.20
C GLY A 142 5.32 -9.46 26.28
N ARG A 143 4.79 -8.32 25.82
CA ARG A 143 3.67 -8.28 24.87
C ARG A 143 4.21 -8.45 23.44
N VAL A 144 3.97 -9.61 22.85
CA VAL A 144 4.54 -10.01 21.56
C VAL A 144 3.57 -9.71 20.40
N VAL A 145 4.07 -9.08 19.33
CA VAL A 145 3.30 -8.82 18.11
C VAL A 145 3.95 -9.47 16.90
N HIS A 146 3.20 -10.33 16.22
CA HIS A 146 3.63 -11.01 14.99
C HIS A 146 3.29 -10.18 13.75
N ALA A 147 4.31 -9.56 13.16
CA ALA A 147 4.24 -8.80 11.91
C ALA A 147 5.17 -9.37 10.82
N THR A 148 5.19 -10.71 10.70
CA THR A 148 6.21 -11.48 9.98
C THR A 148 5.94 -11.69 8.49
N GLY A 149 4.90 -11.07 7.92
CA GLY A 149 4.61 -11.16 6.50
C GLY A 149 4.23 -12.57 6.05
N VAL A 150 4.74 -12.97 4.88
CA VAL A 150 4.41 -14.26 4.25
C VAL A 150 4.83 -15.44 5.12
N ALA A 151 5.99 -15.34 5.78
CA ALA A 151 6.50 -16.40 6.65
C ALA A 151 5.50 -16.77 7.75
N GLY A 152 4.91 -15.77 8.42
CA GLY A 152 3.88 -16.02 9.45
C GLY A 152 2.59 -16.61 8.89
N LEU A 153 2.19 -16.25 7.66
CA LEU A 153 1.02 -16.86 7.01
C LEU A 153 1.27 -18.35 6.70
N GLU A 154 2.47 -18.68 6.24
CA GLU A 154 2.86 -20.05 5.93
C GLU A 154 3.06 -20.91 7.18
N GLU A 155 3.63 -20.34 8.25
CA GLU A 155 3.73 -21.01 9.56
C GLU A 155 2.36 -21.38 10.10
N MET A 156 1.43 -20.42 10.19
CA MET A 156 0.06 -20.71 10.64
C MET A 156 -0.64 -21.72 9.74
N ALA A 157 -0.39 -21.71 8.42
CA ALA A 157 -0.97 -22.69 7.51
C ALA A 157 -0.44 -24.11 7.76
N ARG A 158 0.87 -24.26 8.02
CA ARG A 158 1.47 -25.56 8.37
C ARG A 158 0.92 -26.10 9.69
N GLU A 159 0.80 -25.25 10.71
CA GLU A 159 0.34 -25.68 12.03
C GLU A 159 -1.14 -26.04 12.06
N THR A 160 -1.98 -25.29 11.35
CA THR A 160 -3.42 -25.54 11.31
C THR A 160 -3.83 -26.61 10.30
N GLY A 161 -2.95 -26.94 9.35
CA GLY A 161 -3.30 -27.76 8.18
C GLY A 161 -4.34 -27.09 7.26
N ARG A 162 -4.55 -25.76 7.38
CA ARG A 162 -5.59 -25.01 6.65
C ARG A 162 -4.98 -23.84 5.90
N ALA A 163 -5.64 -23.39 4.84
CA ALA A 163 -5.25 -22.17 4.14
C ALA A 163 -5.51 -20.92 5.00
N VAL A 164 -4.44 -20.20 5.37
CA VAL A 164 -4.47 -18.95 6.14
C VAL A 164 -4.23 -17.72 5.26
N GLY A 165 -3.37 -17.88 4.26
CA GLY A 165 -2.94 -16.84 3.34
C GLY A 165 -1.77 -17.34 2.51
N ASN A 166 -1.28 -16.51 1.59
CA ASN A 166 -0.19 -16.89 0.70
C ASN A 166 0.65 -15.66 0.30
N GLY A 167 1.84 -15.92 -0.24
CA GLY A 167 2.63 -14.92 -0.95
C GLY A 167 2.05 -14.64 -2.34
N VAL A 168 2.05 -13.36 -2.74
CA VAL A 168 1.81 -12.95 -4.13
C VAL A 168 3.02 -12.17 -4.59
N LYS A 169 3.76 -12.69 -5.57
CA LYS A 169 4.92 -12.02 -6.14
C LYS A 169 4.48 -10.78 -6.90
N GLY A 170 5.24 -9.72 -6.74
CA GLY A 170 5.10 -8.50 -7.51
C GLY A 170 6.45 -7.97 -7.93
N GLN A 171 6.59 -7.68 -9.20
CA GLN A 171 7.77 -7.08 -9.81
C GLN A 171 7.51 -5.59 -10.08
N GLY A 172 8.53 -4.76 -9.93
CA GLY A 172 8.48 -3.35 -10.26
C GLY A 172 9.85 -2.84 -10.70
N ALA A 173 9.87 -1.68 -11.32
CA ALA A 173 11.10 -1.02 -11.75
C ALA A 173 11.16 0.42 -11.24
N LEU A 174 12.37 0.90 -11.01
CA LEU A 174 12.65 2.28 -10.67
C LEU A 174 13.33 2.95 -11.88
N LEU A 175 12.78 4.08 -12.30
CA LEU A 175 13.27 4.85 -13.43
C LEU A 175 14.03 6.08 -12.92
N HIS A 176 15.09 6.44 -13.63
CA HIS A 176 15.70 7.77 -13.52
C HIS A 176 14.86 8.78 -14.28
N PHE A 177 13.80 9.26 -13.64
CA PHE A 177 12.88 10.25 -14.18
C PHE A 177 12.31 11.08 -13.04
N ALA A 178 12.61 12.39 -13.05
CA ALA A 178 12.25 13.29 -11.96
C ALA A 178 10.92 14.00 -12.22
N ALA A 179 9.92 13.65 -11.42
CA ALA A 179 8.64 14.37 -11.36
C ALA A 179 8.13 14.51 -9.91
N PRO A 180 8.96 14.97 -8.95
CA PRO A 180 8.70 14.82 -7.50
C PRO A 180 7.45 15.54 -6.97
N ARG A 181 6.91 16.49 -7.76
CA ARG A 181 5.69 17.26 -7.46
C ARG A 181 4.46 16.78 -8.25
N ALA A 182 4.63 15.80 -9.14
CA ALA A 182 3.56 15.32 -9.98
C ALA A 182 2.68 14.31 -9.23
N PRO A 183 1.37 14.22 -9.55
CA PRO A 183 0.49 13.21 -8.98
C PRO A 183 0.92 11.81 -9.43
N GLN A 184 0.47 10.79 -8.70
CA GLN A 184 0.57 9.41 -9.18
C GLN A 184 -0.24 9.22 -10.45
N LEU A 185 0.15 8.28 -11.29
CA LEU A 185 -0.69 7.82 -12.39
C LEU A 185 -1.09 6.37 -12.13
N PHE A 186 -2.35 6.04 -12.42
CA PHE A 186 -2.78 4.65 -12.51
C PHE A 186 -3.44 4.43 -13.86
N ALA A 187 -2.71 3.77 -14.77
CA ALA A 187 -3.12 3.57 -16.14
C ALA A 187 -2.82 2.12 -16.54
N ASP A 188 -3.76 1.50 -17.24
CA ASP A 188 -3.63 0.11 -17.69
C ASP A 188 -3.29 -0.88 -16.54
N GLY A 189 -3.86 -0.63 -15.35
CA GLY A 189 -3.61 -1.45 -14.15
C GLY A 189 -2.22 -1.28 -13.51
N ILE A 190 -1.43 -0.31 -13.97
CA ILE A 190 -0.06 -0.06 -13.52
C ILE A 190 -0.03 1.24 -12.71
N HIS A 191 0.63 1.20 -11.56
CA HIS A 191 1.00 2.38 -10.80
C HIS A 191 2.30 2.97 -11.34
N ILE A 192 2.27 4.28 -11.59
CA ILE A 192 3.44 5.10 -11.87
C ILE A 192 3.53 6.14 -10.76
N VAL A 193 4.59 6.08 -9.97
CA VAL A 193 4.73 6.83 -8.70
C VAL A 193 6.03 7.61 -8.71
N PRO A 194 6.00 8.93 -8.94
CA PRO A 194 7.15 9.79 -8.76
C PRO A 194 7.54 9.86 -7.28
N HIS A 195 8.83 9.67 -7.00
CA HIS A 195 9.39 9.78 -5.66
C HIS A 195 10.00 11.15 -5.42
N GLU A 196 10.14 11.50 -4.14
CA GLU A 196 10.75 12.76 -3.70
C GLU A 196 12.20 12.93 -4.18
N ASP A 197 12.94 11.83 -4.32
CA ASP A 197 14.37 11.83 -4.67
C ASP A 197 14.63 11.96 -6.18
N GLY A 198 13.60 12.22 -6.99
CA GLY A 198 13.72 12.38 -8.43
C GLY A 198 13.74 11.07 -9.22
N THR A 199 13.42 9.94 -8.58
CA THR A 199 13.11 8.69 -9.28
C THR A 199 11.61 8.56 -9.55
N THR A 200 11.23 7.67 -10.46
CA THR A 200 9.82 7.31 -10.70
C THR A 200 9.69 5.80 -10.71
N ALA A 201 8.87 5.25 -9.82
CA ALA A 201 8.62 3.83 -9.76
C ALA A 201 7.47 3.43 -10.67
N ILE A 202 7.59 2.27 -11.29
CA ILE A 202 6.54 1.63 -12.07
C ILE A 202 6.28 0.23 -11.53
N GLY A 203 5.01 -0.13 -11.39
CA GLY A 203 4.67 -1.46 -10.98
C GLY A 203 3.18 -1.67 -10.74
N SER A 204 2.73 -2.90 -10.65
CA SER A 204 3.56 -4.10 -10.56
C SER A 204 2.84 -5.30 -11.14
N THR A 205 3.58 -6.36 -11.45
CA THR A 205 2.98 -7.67 -11.65
C THR A 205 2.24 -8.15 -10.38
N SER A 206 1.43 -9.19 -10.54
CA SER A 206 0.68 -9.84 -9.47
C SER A 206 0.59 -11.32 -9.76
N GLU A 207 1.57 -12.07 -9.26
CA GLU A 207 1.84 -13.46 -9.64
C GLU A 207 1.55 -14.42 -8.47
N ARG A 208 0.80 -15.49 -8.75
CA ARG A 208 0.51 -16.57 -7.78
C ARG A 208 1.45 -17.76 -7.93
N GLU A 209 2.04 -17.89 -9.11
CA GLU A 209 2.96 -18.96 -9.50
C GLU A 209 4.25 -18.29 -9.95
N TYR A 210 5.37 -18.79 -9.44
CA TYR A 210 6.71 -18.28 -9.68
C TYR A 210 7.72 -19.33 -9.20
N ASP A 211 8.86 -19.42 -9.86
CA ASP A 211 9.96 -20.30 -9.43
C ASP A 211 10.79 -19.64 -8.33
N ASP A 212 11.20 -18.39 -8.56
CA ASP A 212 11.96 -17.58 -7.60
C ASP A 212 11.16 -16.30 -7.24
N PRO A 213 10.80 -16.10 -5.96
CA PRO A 213 10.08 -14.90 -5.50
C PRO A 213 10.90 -13.59 -5.58
N GLY A 214 12.23 -13.68 -5.61
CA GLY A 214 13.15 -12.53 -5.59
C GLY A 214 13.69 -12.11 -6.96
N SER A 215 13.46 -12.91 -8.01
CA SER A 215 13.92 -12.59 -9.36
C SER A 215 12.89 -11.80 -10.18
N THR A 216 13.37 -11.13 -11.22
CA THR A 216 12.51 -10.52 -12.25
C THR A 216 12.63 -11.27 -13.57
N ASP A 217 11.60 -11.20 -14.40
CA ASP A 217 11.50 -11.88 -15.70
C ASP A 217 10.83 -10.95 -16.75
N GLU A 218 10.52 -11.49 -17.93
CA GLU A 218 9.91 -10.78 -19.06
C GLU A 218 8.58 -10.08 -18.70
N LYS A 219 7.87 -10.55 -17.66
CA LYS A 219 6.64 -9.92 -17.21
C LYS A 219 6.88 -8.50 -16.68
N LEU A 220 8.06 -8.22 -16.13
CA LEU A 220 8.42 -6.85 -15.75
C LEU A 220 8.67 -5.98 -16.99
N ASP A 221 9.30 -6.52 -18.03
CA ASP A 221 9.52 -5.76 -19.27
C ASP A 221 8.18 -5.40 -19.93
N GLU A 222 7.19 -6.31 -19.92
CA GLU A 222 5.82 -6.00 -20.36
C GLU A 222 5.17 -4.86 -19.55
N VAL A 223 5.36 -4.85 -18.22
CA VAL A 223 4.87 -3.77 -17.35
C VAL A 223 5.55 -2.44 -17.69
N ILE A 224 6.86 -2.44 -17.92
CA ILE A 224 7.62 -1.25 -18.31
C ILE A 224 7.11 -0.69 -19.64
N GLU A 225 6.97 -1.54 -20.64
CA GLU A 225 6.49 -1.12 -21.96
C GLU A 225 5.06 -0.56 -21.93
N ARG A 226 4.15 -1.24 -21.20
CA ARG A 226 2.77 -0.77 -21.02
C ARG A 226 2.72 0.59 -20.33
N ALA A 227 3.55 0.80 -19.29
CA ALA A 227 3.65 2.08 -18.61
C ALA A 227 4.14 3.19 -19.56
N MET A 228 5.16 2.92 -20.38
CA MET A 228 5.68 3.88 -21.37
C MET A 228 4.66 4.19 -22.48
N ARG A 229 3.88 3.21 -22.93
CA ARG A 229 2.79 3.45 -23.89
C ARG A 229 1.67 4.30 -23.29
N ALA A 230 1.31 4.05 -22.03
CA ALA A 230 0.27 4.79 -21.34
C ALA A 230 0.69 6.23 -21.01
N VAL A 231 1.98 6.46 -20.74
CA VAL A 231 2.55 7.74 -20.30
C VAL A 231 3.79 8.06 -21.15
N PRO A 232 3.60 8.62 -22.38
CA PRO A 232 4.67 8.73 -23.37
C PRO A 232 5.91 9.53 -22.92
N VAL A 233 5.78 10.46 -21.96
CA VAL A 233 6.93 11.23 -21.45
C VAL A 233 7.97 10.34 -20.75
N LEU A 234 7.60 9.13 -20.33
CA LEU A 234 8.53 8.15 -19.75
C LEU A 234 9.38 7.42 -20.80
N HIS A 235 9.08 7.57 -22.09
CA HIS A 235 9.83 6.89 -23.14
C HIS A 235 11.31 7.28 -23.12
N GLY A 236 12.20 6.28 -23.15
CA GLY A 236 13.65 6.49 -23.03
C GLY A 236 14.16 6.72 -21.61
N ALA A 237 13.30 6.77 -20.59
CA ALA A 237 13.75 6.84 -19.20
C ALA A 237 14.56 5.57 -18.84
N ARG A 238 15.74 5.78 -18.24
CA ARG A 238 16.63 4.69 -17.86
C ARG A 238 16.08 3.93 -16.65
N VAL A 239 15.92 2.61 -16.78
CA VAL A 239 15.68 1.72 -15.63
C VAL A 239 16.95 1.68 -14.77
N VAL A 240 16.87 2.17 -13.53
CA VAL A 240 17.99 2.15 -12.58
C VAL A 240 17.92 0.96 -11.63
N GLU A 241 16.73 0.40 -11.44
CA GLU A 241 16.55 -0.77 -10.61
C GLU A 241 15.37 -1.62 -11.09
N ARG A 242 15.52 -2.94 -10.95
CA ARG A 242 14.43 -3.92 -11.05
C ARG A 242 14.29 -4.60 -9.69
N TRP A 243 13.06 -4.78 -9.23
CA TRP A 243 12.77 -5.33 -7.91
C TRP A 243 11.64 -6.36 -7.98
N ALA A 244 11.75 -7.43 -7.21
CA ALA A 244 10.67 -8.38 -6.97
C ALA A 244 10.56 -8.74 -5.48
N GLY A 245 9.37 -9.11 -5.05
CA GLY A 245 9.15 -9.63 -3.70
C GLY A 245 7.72 -10.10 -3.46
N LEU A 246 7.52 -10.79 -2.33
CA LEU A 246 6.23 -11.36 -1.96
C LEU A 246 5.42 -10.45 -1.07
N ARG A 247 4.16 -10.22 -1.46
CA ARG A 247 3.17 -9.51 -0.64
C ARG A 247 2.39 -10.51 0.21
N PRO A 248 2.29 -10.30 1.53
CA PRO A 248 1.52 -11.19 2.41
C PRO A 248 0.04 -10.98 2.16
N ARG A 249 -0.63 -11.97 1.59
CA ARG A 249 -2.06 -11.92 1.31
C ARG A 249 -2.80 -12.87 2.24
N ALA A 250 -3.46 -12.33 3.26
CA ALA A 250 -4.40 -13.11 4.07
C ALA A 250 -5.54 -13.66 3.22
N LYS A 251 -6.13 -14.78 3.65
CA LYS A 251 -7.25 -15.44 2.94
C LYS A 251 -8.45 -14.52 2.77
N SER A 252 -8.83 -13.76 3.81
CA SER A 252 -9.90 -12.75 3.75
C SER A 252 -9.61 -11.56 2.83
N ARG A 253 -8.34 -11.35 2.45
CA ARG A 253 -7.82 -10.14 1.77
C ARG A 253 -7.86 -8.87 2.62
N ALA A 254 -8.33 -8.95 3.86
CA ALA A 254 -8.17 -7.92 4.87
C ALA A 254 -6.94 -8.24 5.74
N PRO A 255 -6.26 -7.26 6.34
CA PRO A 255 -5.22 -7.54 7.33
C PRO A 255 -5.80 -8.33 8.52
N MET A 256 -4.99 -9.19 9.12
CA MET A 256 -5.30 -9.88 10.38
C MET A 256 -4.69 -9.10 11.53
N LEU A 257 -5.55 -8.54 12.38
CA LEU A 257 -5.20 -7.68 13.51
C LEU A 257 -5.85 -8.22 14.80
N GLY A 258 -5.15 -8.17 15.92
CA GLY A 258 -5.68 -8.51 17.24
C GLY A 258 -4.92 -9.65 17.91
N ALA A 259 -5.62 -10.47 18.70
CA ALA A 259 -5.02 -11.61 19.38
C ALA A 259 -4.49 -12.65 18.37
N HIS A 260 -3.35 -13.27 18.64
CA HIS A 260 -2.79 -14.29 17.77
C HIS A 260 -3.61 -15.59 17.88
N PRO A 261 -4.11 -16.15 16.77
CA PRO A 261 -5.07 -17.27 16.81
C PRO A 261 -4.48 -18.58 17.33
N LEU A 262 -3.14 -18.73 17.31
CA LEU A 262 -2.42 -19.95 17.71
C LEU A 262 -1.46 -19.74 18.88
N ARG A 263 -1.40 -18.54 19.46
CA ARG A 263 -0.44 -18.18 20.51
C ARG A 263 -1.15 -17.36 21.59
N PRO A 264 -1.69 -18.00 22.64
CA PRO A 264 -2.44 -17.31 23.69
C PRO A 264 -1.62 -16.19 24.35
N GLY A 265 -2.20 -15.00 24.49
CA GLY A 265 -1.54 -13.84 25.09
C GLY A 265 -0.65 -13.03 24.15
N GLU A 266 -0.48 -13.47 22.90
CA GLU A 266 0.28 -12.75 21.87
C GLU A 266 -0.67 -12.10 20.85
N TYR A 267 -0.14 -11.24 19.99
CA TYR A 267 -0.89 -10.44 19.02
C TYR A 267 -0.38 -10.65 17.59
N ILE A 268 -1.19 -10.29 16.60
CA ILE A 268 -0.84 -10.33 15.18
C ILE A 268 -1.20 -9.01 14.48
N ALA A 269 -0.34 -8.58 13.56
CA ALA A 269 -0.61 -7.49 12.62
C ALA A 269 0.00 -7.86 11.26
N ASN A 270 -0.75 -8.62 10.43
CA ASN A 270 -0.19 -9.24 9.23
C ASN A 270 -1.18 -9.28 8.05
N GLY A 271 -0.74 -9.69 6.85
CA GLY A 271 -1.63 -10.00 5.73
C GLY A 271 -2.17 -8.79 4.93
N GLY A 272 -1.58 -7.61 5.10
CA GLY A 272 -2.03 -6.34 4.48
C GLY A 272 -1.94 -6.24 2.95
N PHE A 273 -1.42 -7.25 2.27
CA PHE A 273 -1.36 -7.39 0.80
C PHE A 273 -0.89 -6.11 0.06
N LYS A 274 -1.74 -5.50 -0.78
CA LYS A 274 -1.43 -4.34 -1.62
C LYS A 274 -1.63 -3.00 -0.90
N ILE A 275 -2.26 -2.99 0.26
CA ILE A 275 -2.72 -1.75 0.94
C ILE A 275 -1.95 -1.45 2.23
N GLY A 276 -0.93 -2.25 2.57
CA GLY A 276 -0.21 -2.17 3.84
C GLY A 276 0.27 -0.76 4.21
N PHE A 277 0.94 -0.04 3.30
CA PHE A 277 1.39 1.32 3.58
C PHE A 277 0.26 2.33 3.77
N GLY A 278 -0.83 2.19 3.01
CA GLY A 278 -2.00 3.05 3.15
C GLY A 278 -2.84 2.75 4.39
N MET A 279 -2.58 1.64 5.08
CA MET A 279 -3.26 1.28 6.33
C MET A 279 -2.38 1.39 7.58
N ALA A 280 -1.06 1.43 7.42
CA ALA A 280 -0.10 1.32 8.51
C ALA A 280 -0.32 2.32 9.67
N PRO A 281 -0.59 3.64 9.45
CA PRO A 281 -0.85 4.57 10.55
C PRO A 281 -1.99 4.13 11.46
N LYS A 282 -3.18 3.87 10.90
CA LYS A 282 -4.35 3.42 11.68
C LYS A 282 -4.14 2.04 12.29
N VAL A 283 -3.47 1.11 11.60
CA VAL A 283 -3.10 -0.19 12.18
C VAL A 283 -2.23 -0.02 13.41
N ALA A 284 -1.23 0.87 13.36
CA ALA A 284 -0.36 1.14 14.50
C ALA A 284 -1.15 1.73 15.68
N GLU A 285 -2.05 2.67 15.42
CA GLU A 285 -2.93 3.27 16.44
C GLU A 285 -3.79 2.22 17.15
N VAL A 286 -4.60 1.45 16.41
CA VAL A 286 -5.54 0.50 17.02
C VAL A 286 -4.84 -0.68 17.70
N MET A 287 -3.70 -1.12 17.16
CA MET A 287 -2.92 -2.19 17.80
C MET A 287 -2.25 -1.68 19.07
N ALA A 288 -1.73 -0.44 19.09
CA ALA A 288 -1.15 0.13 20.29
C ALA A 288 -2.21 0.32 21.39
N ALA A 289 -3.39 0.86 21.07
CA ALA A 289 -4.51 1.01 22.00
C ALA A 289 -4.94 -0.34 22.60
N LEU A 290 -5.14 -1.36 21.75
CA LEU A 290 -5.50 -2.71 22.20
C LEU A 290 -4.42 -3.29 23.13
N ILE A 291 -3.16 -3.20 22.70
CA ILE A 291 -2.06 -3.86 23.40
C ILE A 291 -1.78 -3.16 24.71
N LEU A 292 -1.76 -1.82 24.74
CA LEU A 292 -1.32 -1.03 25.90
C LEU A 292 -2.44 -0.79 26.91
N GLU A 293 -3.64 -0.48 26.41
CA GLU A 293 -4.76 0.06 27.18
C GLU A 293 -5.95 -0.89 27.23
N GLY A 294 -5.96 -1.93 26.38
CA GLY A 294 -7.09 -2.84 26.25
C GLY A 294 -8.27 -2.26 25.47
N GLU A 295 -8.07 -1.11 24.82
CA GLU A 295 -9.09 -0.45 24.01
C GLU A 295 -9.14 -1.06 22.60
N ASP A 296 -10.28 -1.67 22.27
CA ASP A 296 -10.41 -2.43 21.04
C ASP A 296 -11.18 -1.67 19.95
N GLY A 297 -10.43 -1.10 19.01
CA GLY A 297 -10.94 -0.40 17.82
C GLY A 297 -10.82 -1.21 16.52
N ILE A 298 -10.55 -2.52 16.58
CA ILE A 298 -10.30 -3.34 15.37
C ILE A 298 -11.64 -3.77 14.72
N PRO A 299 -11.85 -3.49 13.42
CA PRO A 299 -13.04 -3.96 12.71
C PRO A 299 -13.16 -5.48 12.71
N GLU A 300 -14.39 -6.00 12.79
CA GLU A 300 -14.64 -7.45 12.85
C GLU A 300 -14.05 -8.20 11.64
N GLY A 301 -14.13 -7.60 10.44
CA GLY A 301 -13.55 -8.17 9.23
C GLY A 301 -12.02 -8.27 9.23
N PHE A 302 -11.32 -7.67 10.19
CA PHE A 302 -9.87 -7.72 10.34
C PHE A 302 -9.42 -8.72 11.40
N ARG A 303 -10.36 -9.33 12.14
CA ARG A 303 -10.05 -10.35 13.13
C ARG A 303 -9.47 -11.60 12.46
N PRO A 304 -8.51 -12.30 13.08
CA PRO A 304 -7.97 -13.55 12.53
C PRO A 304 -9.07 -14.59 12.24
N GLU A 305 -10.10 -14.66 13.08
CA GLU A 305 -11.26 -15.55 12.96
C GLU A 305 -11.99 -15.35 11.62
N ALA A 306 -12.17 -14.10 11.20
CA ALA A 306 -12.77 -13.73 9.93
C ALA A 306 -11.94 -14.21 8.72
N SER A 307 -10.62 -14.33 8.87
CA SER A 307 -9.74 -14.89 7.84
C SER A 307 -9.68 -16.41 7.86
N LEU A 308 -9.70 -17.00 9.05
CA LEU A 308 -9.48 -18.43 9.26
C LEU A 308 -10.74 -19.27 9.08
N SER A 309 -11.94 -18.67 9.01
CA SER A 309 -13.20 -19.40 8.92
C SER A 309 -13.28 -20.48 10.01
N MET A 310 -12.86 -20.13 11.23
CA MET A 310 -13.08 -20.96 12.40
C MET A 310 -14.54 -20.80 12.77
N LYS A 311 -15.38 -21.81 12.49
CA LYS A 311 -16.65 -21.89 13.19
C LYS A 311 -16.31 -22.07 14.68
N PRO A 312 -17.00 -21.38 15.61
CA PRO A 312 -16.86 -21.70 17.02
C PRO A 312 -17.20 -23.18 17.20
N ALA A 313 -16.43 -23.86 18.05
CA ALA A 313 -16.76 -25.19 18.53
C ALA A 313 -18.01 -25.14 19.43
#